data_AF-A0A7C1D701-F1
#
_entry.id   AF-A0A7C1D701-F1
#
_cell.length_a   1.000
_cell.length_b   1.000
_cell.length_c   1.000
_cell.angle_alpha   90.00
_cell.angle_beta   90.00
_cell.angle_gamma   90.00
#
_symmetry.space_group_name_H-M   'P 1'
#
loop_
_entity.id
_entity.type
_entity.pdbx_description
1 polymer ?
#
loop_
_entity_poly.entity_id
_entity_poly.type
_entity_poly.pdbx_seq_one_letter_code
_entity_poly.pdbx_strand_id
1 'polypeptide(L)'
;MLKKSSVFWPILLLILLIALIALAFYLFKPTVLEPNDFAKLVSNFDECVALGNPILESYPAQCLTPDGRTFVQDIGNELEKMDLIKINSPRPNQVVSSPLRIEGFARGYWFFEADFPVKLYDADNNLIASGIAQAQGEWMTEDFVPFVANLEFEKPLAEKGNLILEKDNPSGLPEHDDYLRVPLFFNN
;
A
#
# COMPACT_ATOMS: atom_id res chain seq x y z
N MET A 1 -35.45 -77.29 18.20
CA MET A 1 -34.11 -76.69 17.97
C MET A 1 -34.26 -75.53 16.99
N LEU A 2 -34.38 -74.29 17.49
CA LEU A 2 -34.57 -73.11 16.65
C LEU A 2 -33.21 -72.50 16.28
N LYS A 3 -32.94 -72.48 14.98
CA LYS A 3 -31.74 -71.96 14.31
C LYS A 3 -31.71 -70.43 14.43
N LYS A 4 -31.43 -69.91 15.64
CA LYS A 4 -31.49 -68.47 15.96
C LYS A 4 -30.24 -67.68 15.51
N SER A 5 -29.23 -68.34 14.93
CA SER A 5 -27.95 -67.72 14.57
C SER A 5 -27.90 -67.08 13.17
N SER A 6 -28.85 -67.38 12.27
CA SER A 6 -28.78 -66.89 10.88
C SER A 6 -29.28 -65.46 10.68
N VAL A 7 -30.03 -64.90 11.64
CA VAL A 7 -30.57 -63.53 11.57
C VAL A 7 -29.63 -62.51 12.21
N PHE A 8 -28.69 -62.96 13.07
CA PHE A 8 -27.75 -62.08 13.76
C PHE A 8 -26.66 -61.52 12.83
N TRP A 9 -26.16 -62.37 11.93
CA TRP A 9 -25.11 -62.00 10.97
C TRP A 9 -25.49 -60.90 9.97
N PRO A 10 -26.69 -60.90 9.35
CA PRO A 10 -27.09 -59.80 8.46
C PRO A 10 -27.26 -58.48 9.20
N ILE A 11 -27.70 -58.49 10.47
CA ILE A 11 -27.81 -57.27 11.29
C ILE A 11 -26.42 -56.72 11.63
N LEU A 12 -25.46 -57.58 11.98
CA LEU A 12 -24.08 -57.18 12.26
C LEU A 12 -23.40 -56.57 11.02
N LEU A 13 -23.59 -57.18 9.84
CA LEU A 13 -23.06 -56.67 8.58
C LEU A 13 -23.68 -55.32 8.20
N LEU A 14 -24.97 -55.12 8.45
CA LEU A 14 -25.64 -53.84 8.22
C LEU A 14 -25.07 -52.73 9.12
N ILE A 15 -24.83 -53.04 10.40
CA ILE A 15 -24.23 -52.08 11.35
C ILE A 15 -22.81 -51.71 10.93
N LEU A 16 -22.00 -52.70 10.50
CA LEU A 16 -20.65 -52.47 9.99
C LEU A 16 -20.65 -51.62 8.72
N LEU A 17 -21.59 -51.85 7.81
CA LEU A 17 -21.74 -51.04 6.60
C LEU A 17 -22.10 -49.60 6.93
N ILE A 18 -23.05 -49.37 7.84
CA ILE A 18 -23.43 -48.03 8.28
C ILE A 18 -22.26 -47.32 8.96
N ALA A 19 -21.50 -48.04 9.81
CA ALA A 19 -20.31 -47.50 10.46
C ALA A 19 -19.22 -47.12 9.44
N LEU A 20 -19.01 -47.93 8.40
CA LEU A 20 -18.07 -47.63 7.33
C LEU A 20 -18.52 -46.46 6.47
N ILE A 21 -19.82 -46.33 6.17
CA ILE A 21 -20.37 -45.19 5.44
C ILE A 21 -20.24 -43.90 6.27
N ALA A 22 -20.54 -43.96 7.58
CA ALA A 22 -20.36 -42.83 8.48
C ALA A 22 -18.88 -42.44 8.62
N LEU A 23 -17.98 -43.42 8.71
CA LEU A 23 -16.54 -43.19 8.74
C LEU A 23 -16.04 -42.61 7.42
N ALA A 24 -16.49 -43.13 6.28
CA ALA A 24 -16.18 -42.58 4.97
C ALA A 24 -16.71 -41.14 4.86
N PHE A 25 -17.94 -40.86 5.27
CA PHE A 25 -18.49 -39.51 5.28
C PHE A 25 -17.70 -38.57 6.22
N TYR A 26 -17.19 -39.09 7.33
CA TYR A 26 -16.34 -38.34 8.26
C TYR A 26 -14.95 -38.05 7.69
N LEU A 27 -14.33 -39.04 7.02
CA LEU A 27 -12.99 -38.93 6.41
C LEU A 27 -13.00 -38.15 5.09
N PHE A 28 -14.11 -38.21 4.34
CA PHE A 28 -14.34 -37.49 3.09
C PHE A 28 -15.31 -36.32 3.27
N LYS A 29 -15.38 -35.70 4.46
CA LYS A 29 -16.08 -34.42 4.58
C LYS A 29 -15.44 -33.46 3.59
N PRO A 30 -16.18 -32.92 2.60
CA PRO A 30 -15.63 -31.87 1.76
C PRO A 30 -15.26 -30.72 2.69
N THR A 31 -14.01 -30.26 2.62
CA THR A 31 -13.59 -29.00 3.22
C THR A 31 -14.45 -27.90 2.60
N VAL A 32 -15.49 -27.49 3.30
CA VAL A 32 -16.26 -26.30 2.95
C VAL A 32 -15.33 -25.14 3.30
N LEU A 33 -14.77 -24.49 2.27
CA LEU A 33 -14.08 -23.22 2.47
C LEU A 33 -15.10 -22.26 3.11
N GLU A 34 -14.86 -21.86 4.35
CA GLU A 34 -15.75 -20.89 4.97
C GLU A 34 -15.58 -19.55 4.24
N PRO A 35 -16.66 -18.78 4.01
CA PRO A 35 -16.56 -17.45 3.39
C PRO A 35 -15.52 -16.52 4.08
N ASN A 36 -15.23 -16.80 5.34
CA ASN A 36 -14.28 -16.07 6.18
C ASN A 36 -12.80 -16.33 5.84
N ASP A 37 -12.47 -17.39 5.08
CA ASP A 37 -11.08 -17.66 4.68
C ASP A 37 -10.60 -16.72 3.58
N PHE A 38 -11.50 -16.20 2.73
CA PHE A 38 -11.18 -15.15 1.76
C PHE A 38 -11.00 -13.78 2.42
N ALA A 39 -11.73 -13.50 3.51
CA ALA A 39 -11.55 -12.29 4.28
C ALA A 39 -10.14 -12.23 4.89
N LYS A 40 -9.62 -13.34 5.44
CA LYS A 40 -8.25 -13.39 5.98
C LYS A 40 -7.14 -13.02 4.99
N LEU A 41 -7.39 -13.08 3.68
CA LEU A 41 -6.36 -12.85 2.68
C LEU A 41 -6.01 -11.37 2.49
N VAL A 42 -6.89 -10.44 2.87
CA VAL A 42 -6.68 -9.01 2.64
C VAL A 42 -5.79 -8.41 3.72
N SER A 43 -4.63 -7.91 3.32
CA SER A 43 -3.63 -7.30 4.20
C SER A 43 -3.40 -5.80 3.94
N ASN A 44 -3.77 -5.30 2.76
CA ASN A 44 -3.52 -3.91 2.36
C ASN A 44 -4.63 -3.33 1.46
N PHE A 45 -4.52 -2.03 1.18
CA PHE A 45 -5.49 -1.29 0.36
C PHE A 45 -5.58 -1.84 -1.07
N ASP A 46 -4.44 -2.11 -1.72
CA ASP A 46 -4.40 -2.59 -3.11
C ASP A 46 -5.10 -3.95 -3.25
N GLU A 47 -4.87 -4.87 -2.32
CA GLU A 47 -5.56 -6.17 -2.24
C GLU A 47 -7.05 -6.01 -1.98
N CYS A 48 -7.43 -5.09 -1.09
CA CYS A 48 -8.83 -4.81 -0.81
C CYS A 48 -9.55 -4.34 -2.08
N VAL A 49 -8.95 -3.42 -2.84
CA VAL A 49 -9.50 -2.91 -4.09
C VAL A 49 -9.50 -3.97 -5.20
N ALA A 50 -8.45 -4.78 -5.31
CA ALA A 50 -8.34 -5.84 -6.31
C ALA A 50 -9.44 -6.91 -6.17
N LEU A 51 -9.99 -7.08 -4.96
CA LEU A 51 -11.13 -7.97 -4.69
C LEU A 51 -12.51 -7.33 -4.97
N GLY A 52 -12.55 -6.08 -5.46
CA GLY A 52 -13.77 -5.38 -5.82
C GLY A 52 -14.56 -4.83 -4.64
N ASN A 53 -13.92 -4.67 -3.48
CA ASN A 53 -14.54 -4.07 -2.30
C ASN A 53 -14.82 -2.55 -2.52
N PRO A 54 -15.85 -1.99 -1.87
CA PRO A 54 -16.19 -0.58 -2.01
C PRO A 54 -15.08 0.33 -1.47
N ILE A 55 -14.81 1.41 -2.23
CA ILE A 55 -13.94 2.52 -1.82
C ILE A 55 -14.81 3.65 -1.28
N LEU A 56 -14.46 4.16 -0.11
CA LEU A 56 -15.14 5.30 0.52
C LEU A 56 -14.66 6.62 -0.10
N GLU A 57 -15.57 7.59 -0.20
CA GLU A 57 -15.28 8.96 -0.65
C GLU A 57 -14.55 9.76 0.45
N SER A 58 -13.33 9.34 0.78
CA SER A 58 -12.46 10.00 1.76
C SER A 58 -11.09 10.30 1.17
N TYR A 59 -10.36 11.22 1.83
CA TYR A 59 -8.93 11.42 1.57
C TYR A 59 -8.14 11.19 2.87
N PRO A 60 -7.25 10.17 2.93
CA PRO A 60 -6.90 9.22 1.88
C PRO A 60 -8.07 8.29 1.53
N ALA A 61 -8.00 7.65 0.35
CA ALA A 61 -8.99 6.64 -0.03
C ALA A 61 -8.98 5.48 0.98
N GLN A 62 -10.15 4.98 1.33
CA GLN A 62 -10.31 3.84 2.23
C GLN A 62 -11.13 2.75 1.57
N CYS A 63 -10.71 1.50 1.71
CA CYS A 63 -11.39 0.33 1.18
C CYS A 63 -12.01 -0.49 2.32
N LEU A 64 -13.30 -0.81 2.22
CA LEU A 64 -14.08 -1.50 3.26
C LEU A 64 -14.39 -2.94 2.83
N THR A 65 -13.96 -3.92 3.61
CA THR A 65 -14.26 -5.34 3.35
C THR A 65 -15.63 -5.77 3.91
N PRO A 66 -16.21 -6.89 3.45
CA PRO A 66 -17.55 -7.34 3.89
C PRO A 66 -17.60 -7.72 5.37
N ASP A 67 -16.46 -8.06 5.97
CA ASP A 67 -16.30 -8.34 7.40
C ASP A 67 -16.03 -7.09 8.24
N GLY A 68 -16.05 -5.89 7.63
CA GLY A 68 -16.00 -4.60 8.33
C GLY A 68 -14.60 -4.05 8.59
N ARG A 69 -13.54 -4.64 8.04
CA ARG A 69 -12.18 -4.06 8.11
C ARG A 69 -12.01 -2.94 7.09
N THR A 70 -11.23 -1.93 7.45
CA THR A 70 -10.90 -0.81 6.58
C THR A 70 -9.41 -0.76 6.31
N PHE A 71 -9.04 -0.63 5.04
CA PHE A 71 -7.66 -0.44 4.60
C PHE A 71 -7.51 0.95 4.04
N VAL A 72 -6.49 1.69 4.46
CA VAL A 72 -6.23 3.07 4.03
C VAL A 72 -5.16 3.06 2.96
N GLN A 73 -5.35 3.82 1.89
CA GLN A 73 -4.35 4.00 0.84
C GLN A 73 -3.09 4.67 1.41
N ASP A 74 -1.91 4.14 1.09
CA ASP A 74 -0.65 4.78 1.45
C ASP A 74 -0.47 6.08 0.66
N ILE A 75 -0.41 7.21 1.34
CA ILE A 75 -0.11 8.52 0.74
C ILE A 75 1.21 9.10 1.23
N GLY A 76 2.07 8.29 1.85
CA GLY A 76 3.25 8.80 2.50
C GLY A 76 2.94 9.48 3.82
N ASN A 77 3.71 10.51 4.13
CA ASN A 77 3.52 11.37 5.29
C ASN A 77 2.90 12.72 4.90
N GLU A 78 2.18 12.79 3.78
CA GLU A 78 1.65 14.04 3.25
C GLU A 78 0.78 14.81 4.27
N LEU A 79 -0.12 14.14 4.98
CA LEU A 79 -0.97 14.80 5.97
C LEU A 79 -0.18 15.33 7.18
N GLU A 80 0.91 14.66 7.54
CA GLU A 80 1.81 15.10 8.62
C GLU A 80 2.61 16.35 8.22
N LYS A 81 2.83 16.54 6.92
CA LYS A 81 3.65 17.63 6.36
C LYS A 81 2.85 18.76 5.75
N MET A 82 1.52 18.68 5.74
CA MET A 82 0.64 19.63 5.05
C MET A 82 0.85 21.11 5.44
N ASP A 83 1.32 21.40 6.65
CA ASP A 83 1.62 22.77 7.10
C ASP A 83 3.02 23.27 6.72
N LEU A 84 3.90 22.36 6.29
CA LEU A 84 5.32 22.60 5.96
C LEU A 84 5.57 22.54 4.45
N ILE A 85 5.04 21.53 3.77
CA ILE A 85 5.25 21.28 2.36
C ILE A 85 4.05 20.55 1.75
N LYS A 86 3.66 20.98 0.55
CA LYS A 86 2.51 20.48 -0.21
C LYS A 86 2.98 20.13 -1.61
N ILE A 87 2.60 18.96 -2.10
CA ILE A 87 2.90 18.54 -3.48
C ILE A 87 1.66 18.68 -4.35
N ASN A 88 1.76 19.36 -5.49
CA ASN A 88 0.68 19.43 -6.47
C ASN A 88 0.82 18.31 -7.51
N SER A 89 2.05 18.04 -7.94
CA SER A 89 2.35 16.99 -8.91
C SER A 89 3.76 16.42 -8.65
N PRO A 90 3.96 15.10 -8.77
CA PRO A 90 2.92 14.07 -8.83
C PRO A 90 2.15 13.95 -7.51
N ARG A 91 0.88 13.54 -7.56
CA ARG A 91 0.12 13.17 -6.36
C ARG A 91 0.48 11.74 -5.91
N PRO A 92 0.29 11.38 -4.63
CA PRO A 92 0.54 10.02 -4.17
C PRO A 92 -0.18 8.97 -5.04
N ASN A 93 0.50 7.87 -5.30
CA ASN A 93 0.06 6.74 -6.14
C ASN A 93 -0.16 7.09 -7.62
N GLN A 94 0.29 8.25 -8.09
CA GLN A 94 0.27 8.57 -9.51
C GLN A 94 1.30 7.73 -10.28
N VAL A 95 0.93 7.31 -11.48
CA VAL A 95 1.86 6.69 -12.44
C VAL A 95 2.71 7.77 -13.09
N VAL A 96 4.03 7.63 -13.00
CA VAL A 96 5.01 8.61 -13.49
C VAL A 96 5.93 8.03 -14.55
N SER A 97 6.50 8.91 -15.37
CA SER A 97 7.50 8.59 -16.39
C SER A 97 8.52 9.72 -16.47
N SER A 98 9.69 9.44 -17.06
CA SER A 98 10.73 10.43 -17.29
C SER A 98 10.42 11.29 -18.54
N PRO A 99 10.65 12.61 -18.51
CA PRO A 99 11.06 13.40 -17.34
C PRO A 99 9.91 13.58 -16.35
N LEU A 100 10.21 13.43 -15.05
CA LEU A 100 9.26 13.67 -13.98
C LEU A 100 9.36 15.12 -13.51
N ARG A 101 8.34 15.91 -13.84
CA ARG A 101 8.15 17.25 -13.32
C ARG A 101 7.45 17.22 -11.97
N ILE A 102 8.07 17.87 -10.99
CA ILE A 102 7.62 17.93 -9.60
C ILE A 102 7.28 19.39 -9.28
N GLU A 103 6.09 19.62 -8.76
CA GLU A 103 5.59 20.96 -8.44
C GLU A 103 4.85 20.95 -7.11
N GLY A 104 4.97 22.05 -6.37
CA GLY A 104 4.30 22.18 -5.09
C GLY A 104 4.61 23.51 -4.43
N PHE A 105 4.40 23.55 -3.12
CA PHE A 105 4.70 24.68 -2.27
C PHE A 105 5.39 24.20 -0.99
N ALA A 106 6.42 24.89 -0.55
CA ALA A 106 7.04 24.62 0.75
C ALA A 106 7.14 25.92 1.54
N ARG A 107 7.13 25.85 2.87
CA ARG A 107 7.44 26.99 3.73
C ARG A 107 8.83 27.51 3.39
N GLY A 108 9.04 28.82 3.44
CA GLY A 108 10.33 29.40 3.04
C GLY A 108 11.54 28.84 3.81
N TYR A 109 11.37 28.47 5.08
CA TYR A 109 12.39 27.79 5.89
C TYR A 109 12.61 26.29 5.56
N TRP A 110 11.91 25.76 4.56
CA TRP A 110 12.21 24.45 3.97
C TRP A 110 13.39 24.52 2.99
N PHE A 111 13.60 25.70 2.41
CA PHE A 111 14.66 25.99 1.45
C PHE A 111 15.94 26.46 2.16
N PHE A 112 17.06 26.27 1.48
CA PHE A 112 18.29 27.00 1.73
C PHE A 112 18.91 27.35 0.37
N GLU A 113 19.50 28.54 0.25
CA GLU A 113 19.97 29.08 -1.05
C GLU A 113 18.93 29.03 -2.18
N ALA A 114 17.64 29.17 -1.84
CA ALA A 114 16.48 29.10 -2.74
C ALA A 114 16.17 27.72 -3.32
N ASP A 115 16.74 26.65 -2.77
CA ASP A 115 16.47 25.30 -3.25
C ASP A 115 16.45 24.24 -2.13
N PHE A 116 16.13 23.00 -2.51
CA PHE A 116 16.26 21.82 -1.64
C PHE A 116 16.36 20.51 -2.45
N PRO A 117 16.89 19.42 -1.86
CA PRO A 117 17.07 18.15 -2.57
C PRO A 117 15.77 17.40 -2.83
N VAL A 118 15.68 16.76 -4.00
CA VAL A 118 14.62 15.80 -4.34
C VAL A 118 15.23 14.49 -4.83
N LYS A 119 14.74 13.36 -4.32
CA LYS A 119 15.28 12.03 -4.60
C LYS A 119 14.17 11.04 -4.94
N LEU A 120 14.41 10.22 -5.94
CA LEU A 120 13.51 9.17 -6.39
C LEU A 120 14.13 7.81 -6.09
N TYR A 121 13.43 7.00 -5.31
CA TYR A 121 13.83 5.65 -4.92
C TYR A 121 12.87 4.61 -5.47
N ASP A 122 13.37 3.39 -5.71
CA ASP A 122 12.52 2.22 -5.97
C ASP A 122 11.95 1.63 -4.66
N ALA A 123 11.19 0.54 -4.78
CA ALA A 123 10.61 -0.18 -3.64
C ALA A 123 11.65 -0.84 -2.72
N ASP A 124 12.87 -1.10 -3.21
CA ASP A 124 13.98 -1.70 -2.46
C ASP A 124 14.90 -0.63 -1.82
N ASN A 125 14.52 0.65 -1.91
CA ASN A 125 15.28 1.83 -1.49
C ASN A 125 16.58 2.08 -2.28
N ASN A 126 16.69 1.60 -3.52
CA ASN A 126 17.77 2.01 -4.40
C ASN A 126 17.45 3.38 -4.99
N LEU A 127 18.43 4.28 -5.00
CA LEU A 127 18.30 5.60 -5.61
C LEU A 127 18.26 5.47 -7.13
N ILE A 128 17.15 5.88 -7.75
CA ILE A 128 16.96 5.92 -9.20
C ILE A 128 17.47 7.24 -9.77
N ALA A 129 17.08 8.37 -9.17
CA ALA A 129 17.46 9.70 -9.61
C ALA A 129 17.45 10.70 -8.46
N SER A 130 18.22 11.78 -8.61
CA SER A 130 18.28 12.89 -7.68
C SER A 130 18.33 14.20 -8.45
N GLY A 131 17.80 15.25 -7.85
CA GLY A 131 17.78 16.59 -8.42
C GLY A 131 17.52 17.63 -7.34
N ILE A 132 17.28 18.86 -7.79
CA ILE A 132 17.08 20.01 -6.93
C ILE A 132 15.75 20.66 -7.28
N ALA A 133 14.92 20.93 -6.27
CA ALA A 133 13.71 21.72 -6.41
C ALA A 133 14.04 23.19 -6.14
N GLN A 134 13.75 24.05 -7.13
CA GLN A 134 14.04 25.48 -7.05
C GLN A 134 12.80 26.25 -6.64
N ALA A 135 12.95 27.18 -5.69
CA ALA A 135 11.94 28.17 -5.37
C ALA A 135 11.61 29.04 -6.60
N GLN A 136 10.34 29.37 -6.77
CA GLN A 136 9.85 30.21 -7.87
C GLN A 136 9.56 31.65 -7.42
N GLY A 137 10.14 32.07 -6.29
CA GLY A 137 9.93 33.39 -5.71
C GLY A 137 10.82 33.61 -4.48
N GLU A 138 10.55 34.69 -3.75
CA GLU A 138 11.26 35.02 -2.51
C GLU A 138 11.05 33.92 -1.45
N TRP A 139 12.13 33.27 -1.06
CA TRP A 139 12.10 32.11 -0.16
C TRP A 139 12.41 32.46 1.31
N MET A 140 12.98 33.63 1.58
CA MET A 140 13.28 34.10 2.94
C MET A 140 12.01 34.60 3.64
N THR A 141 11.03 33.72 3.80
CA THR A 141 9.70 33.99 4.36
C THR A 141 9.22 32.81 5.21
N GLU A 142 8.23 33.05 6.06
CA GLU A 142 7.49 31.99 6.76
C GLU A 142 6.32 31.46 5.91
N ASP A 143 6.00 32.10 4.79
CA ASP A 143 4.90 31.72 3.92
C ASP A 143 5.24 30.54 2.99
N PHE A 144 4.21 30.01 2.33
CA PHE A 144 4.36 29.01 1.28
C PHE A 144 4.92 29.63 0.00
N VAL A 145 5.99 29.04 -0.51
CA VAL A 145 6.70 29.46 -1.72
C VAL A 145 6.60 28.33 -2.74
N PRO A 146 6.18 28.61 -3.99
CA PRO A 146 6.10 27.58 -5.02
C PRO A 146 7.49 27.05 -5.36
N PHE A 147 7.60 25.75 -5.65
CA PHE A 147 8.83 25.14 -6.15
C PHE A 147 8.58 24.30 -7.39
N VAL A 148 9.64 24.12 -8.19
CA VAL A 148 9.66 23.21 -9.34
C VAL A 148 10.96 22.41 -9.35
N ALA A 149 10.87 21.13 -9.65
CA ALA A 149 11.98 20.24 -9.95
C ALA A 149 11.68 19.43 -11.21
N ASN A 150 12.74 18.97 -11.89
CA ASN A 150 12.64 17.96 -12.94
C ASN A 150 13.65 16.85 -12.66
N LEU A 151 13.19 15.61 -12.73
CA LEU A 151 14.04 14.43 -12.64
C LEU A 151 14.03 13.68 -13.97
N GLU A 152 15.22 13.42 -14.50
CA GLU A 152 15.42 12.50 -15.61
C GLU A 152 15.90 11.15 -15.06
N PHE A 153 15.28 10.08 -15.50
CA PHE A 153 15.67 8.71 -15.12
C PHE A 153 15.37 7.72 -16.24
N GLU A 154 16.11 6.61 -16.24
CA GLU A 154 15.77 5.44 -17.03
C GLU A 154 14.63 4.69 -16.34
N LYS A 155 13.74 4.10 -17.15
CA LYS A 155 12.61 3.34 -16.63
C LYS A 155 13.10 2.22 -15.69
N PRO A 156 12.70 2.23 -14.40
CA PRO A 156 13.08 1.18 -13.46
C PRO A 156 12.41 -0.15 -13.79
N LEU A 157 13.00 -1.25 -13.33
CA LEU A 157 12.33 -2.57 -13.34
C LEU A 157 11.26 -2.68 -12.24
N ALA A 158 11.39 -1.90 -11.18
CA ALA A 158 10.41 -1.85 -10.10
C ALA A 158 9.12 -1.16 -10.57
N GLU A 159 7.97 -1.65 -10.08
CA GLU A 159 6.66 -1.06 -10.38
C GLU A 159 6.32 0.14 -9.48
N LYS A 160 6.86 0.15 -8.26
CA LYS A 160 6.61 1.16 -7.22
C LYS A 160 7.89 1.86 -6.80
N GLY A 161 7.74 3.09 -6.33
CA GLY A 161 8.84 3.88 -5.79
C GLY A 161 8.37 4.95 -4.81
N ASN A 162 9.33 5.66 -4.25
CA ASN A 162 9.09 6.79 -3.36
C ASN A 162 9.83 8.03 -3.88
N LEU A 163 9.09 9.12 -4.06
CA LEU A 163 9.67 10.44 -4.22
C LEU A 163 9.84 11.08 -2.85
N ILE A 164 11.05 11.50 -2.53
CA ILE A 164 11.43 12.14 -1.27
C ILE A 164 11.82 13.58 -1.58
N LEU A 165 11.14 14.54 -0.95
CA LEU A 165 11.50 15.95 -0.95
C LEU A 165 12.10 16.24 0.42
N GLU A 166 13.42 16.44 0.48
CA GLU A 166 14.13 16.67 1.73
C GLU A 166 14.10 18.16 2.07
N LYS A 167 13.91 18.49 3.34
CA LYS A 167 14.19 19.83 3.84
C LYS A 167 15.70 20.04 3.80
N ASP A 168 16.16 21.16 3.29
CA ASP A 168 17.59 21.40 3.31
C ASP A 168 18.07 21.61 4.75
N ASN A 169 19.20 20.98 5.08
CA ASN A 169 19.80 20.99 6.41
C ASN A 169 21.31 21.24 6.33
N PRO A 170 21.74 22.51 6.13
CA PRO A 170 23.16 22.87 6.02
C PRO A 170 23.97 22.55 7.28
N SER A 171 23.32 22.45 8.44
CA SER A 171 23.98 22.10 9.70
C SER A 171 24.35 20.62 9.82
N GLY A 172 23.68 19.75 9.05
CA GLY A 172 23.82 18.30 9.14
C GLY A 172 23.35 17.69 10.47
N LEU A 173 22.62 18.45 11.29
CA LEU A 173 22.12 17.99 12.58
C LEU A 173 20.79 17.23 12.42
N PRO A 174 20.65 15.98 12.90
CA PRO A 174 19.47 15.16 12.68
C PRO A 174 18.14 15.78 13.16
N GLU A 175 18.17 16.63 14.19
CA GLU A 175 17.00 17.35 14.69
C GLU A 175 16.43 18.39 13.70
N HIS A 176 17.15 18.69 12.62
CA HIS A 176 16.73 19.62 11.57
C HIS A 176 16.33 18.91 10.28
N ASP A 177 16.55 17.59 10.20
CA ASP A 177 16.11 16.75 9.09
C ASP A 177 14.59 16.68 9.07
N ASP A 178 14.04 16.91 7.88
CA ASP A 178 12.64 16.64 7.60
C ASP A 178 12.48 16.25 6.13
N TYR A 179 11.41 15.53 5.79
CA TYR A 179 11.13 15.16 4.42
C TYR A 179 9.64 14.91 4.19
N LEU A 180 9.20 15.14 2.95
CA LEU A 180 7.94 14.62 2.43
C LEU A 180 8.22 13.38 1.58
N ARG A 181 7.59 12.25 1.96
CA ARG A 181 7.54 11.02 1.16
C ARG A 181 6.25 10.97 0.37
N VAL A 182 6.36 10.70 -0.93
CA VAL A 182 5.25 10.53 -1.85
C VAL A 182 5.40 9.18 -2.55
N PRO A 183 4.55 8.18 -2.25
CA PRO A 183 4.57 6.90 -2.96
C PRO A 183 4.11 7.10 -4.41
N LEU A 184 4.75 6.43 -5.36
CA LEU A 184 4.48 6.55 -6.80
C LEU A 184 4.52 5.18 -7.48
N PHE A 185 3.95 5.12 -8.68
CA PHE A 185 4.07 3.99 -9.59
C PHE A 185 4.88 4.40 -10.82
N PHE A 186 5.69 3.50 -11.37
CA PHE A 186 6.37 3.72 -12.63
C PHE A 186 5.52 3.24 -13.80
N ASN A 187 5.55 3.97 -14.92
CA ASN A 187 4.87 3.53 -16.13
C ASN A 187 5.58 2.29 -16.72
N ASN A 188 4.86 1.16 -16.73
CA ASN A 188 5.31 -0.13 -17.23
C ASN A 188 5.36 -0.24 -18.76
#